data_AF-A0A258STW7-F1
#
_entry.id   AF-A0A258STW7-F1
#
_cell.length_a   1.000
_cell.length_b   1.000
_cell.length_c   1.000
_cell.angle_alpha   90.00
_cell.angle_beta   90.00
_cell.angle_gamma   90.00
#
_symmetry.space_group_name_H-M   'P 1'
#
loop_
_entity.id
_entity.type
_entity.pdbx_description
1 polymer ?
#
loop_
_entity_poly.entity_id
_entity_poly.type
_entity_poly.pdbx_seq_one_letter_code
_entity_poly.pdbx_strand_id
1 'polypeptide(L)'
;MVGYESWSAERASEIISSHRHMDGAAMPILHAIQETFGFVPEPVVPMIAESLNLSRAEMHGVVTFYHDFRRELPGRHIIKLCAAEACQSMGSDKLAEYAQERLGVAMGETSPDGRVTLEPIYCLGLCA
;
A
#
# COMPACT_ATOMS: atom_id res chain seq x y z
N MET A 1 16.10 -1.70 -5.90
CA MET A 1 15.72 -2.52 -4.72
C MET A 1 15.49 -1.53 -3.61
N VAL A 2 14.24 -1.18 -3.34
CA VAL A 2 13.93 -0.07 -2.43
C VAL A 2 14.13 -0.60 -1.02
N GLY A 3 15.20 -0.17 -0.36
CA GLY A 3 15.33 -0.33 1.08
C GLY A 3 14.48 0.74 1.73
N TYR A 4 13.44 0.34 2.45
CA TYR A 4 12.63 1.27 3.23
C TYR A 4 13.46 1.86 4.37
N GLU A 5 13.23 3.14 4.66
CA GLU A 5 13.78 3.79 5.85
C GLU A 5 13.04 3.29 7.10
N SER A 6 13.72 3.26 8.24
CA SER A 6 13.04 3.06 9.52
C SER A 6 12.16 4.27 9.82
N TRP A 7 10.95 4.02 10.34
CA TRP A 7 10.05 5.08 10.78
C TRP A 7 10.74 6.06 11.74
N SER A 8 10.57 7.36 11.48
CA SER A 8 10.86 8.45 12.43
C SER A 8 9.88 9.60 12.22
N ALA A 9 9.44 10.22 13.31
CA ALA A 9 8.48 11.33 13.26
C ALA A 9 9.10 12.57 12.60
N GLU A 10 10.40 12.78 12.80
CA GLU A 10 11.15 13.86 12.19
C GLU A 10 11.13 13.75 10.67
N ARG A 11 11.44 12.56 10.14
CA ARG A 11 11.43 12.29 8.70
C ARG A 11 10.03 12.43 8.10
N ALA A 12 9.01 11.94 8.80
CA ALA A 12 7.63 12.11 8.37
C ALA A 12 7.22 13.59 8.31
N SER A 13 7.63 14.39 9.28
CA SER A 13 7.39 15.84 9.29
C SER A 13 8.03 16.57 8.10
N GLU A 14 9.24 16.16 7.72
CA GLU A 14 9.91 16.68 6.51
C GLU A 14 9.11 16.36 5.24
N ILE A 15 8.63 15.11 5.09
CA ILE A 15 7.82 14.68 3.94
C ILE A 15 6.50 15.44 3.88
N ILE A 16 5.83 15.60 5.02
CA ILE A 16 4.58 16.37 5.11
C ILE A 16 4.83 17.83 4.68
N SER A 17 5.88 18.44 5.22
CA SER A 17 6.23 19.84 4.93
C SER A 17 6.58 20.07 3.45
N SER A 18 7.21 19.10 2.78
CA SER A 18 7.58 19.23 1.37
C SER A 18 6.40 19.11 0.41
N HIS A 19 5.27 18.51 0.81
CA HIS A 19 4.11 18.30 -0.07
C HIS A 19 2.84 19.08 0.35
N ARG A 20 2.79 19.65 1.56
CA ARG A 20 1.58 20.32 2.12
C ARG A 20 1.00 21.47 1.29
N HIS A 21 1.76 22.00 0.34
CA HIS A 21 1.34 23.13 -0.51
C HIS A 21 0.71 22.68 -1.84
N MET A 22 0.64 21.38 -2.10
CA MET A 22 0.03 20.83 -3.30
C MET A 22 -1.50 20.79 -3.18
N ASP A 23 -2.20 20.98 -4.30
CA ASP A 23 -3.62 20.71 -4.36
C ASP A 23 -3.88 19.22 -4.09
N GLY A 24 -4.77 18.93 -3.14
CA GLY A 24 -5.04 17.55 -2.72
C GLY A 24 -3.85 16.87 -2.01
N ALA A 25 -3.02 17.64 -1.28
CA ALA A 25 -1.78 17.20 -0.64
C ALA A 25 -1.83 15.88 0.17
N ALA A 26 -3.00 15.49 0.70
CA ALA A 26 -3.13 14.25 1.45
C ALA A 26 -2.64 13.02 0.66
N MET A 27 -3.00 12.92 -0.63
CA MET A 27 -2.62 11.77 -1.46
C MET A 27 -1.10 11.74 -1.76
N PRO A 28 -0.47 12.83 -2.27
CA PRO A 28 0.99 12.89 -2.42
C PRO A 28 1.76 12.59 -1.13
N ILE A 29 1.30 13.11 0.01
CA ILE A 29 1.94 12.85 1.31
C ILE A 29 1.87 11.36 1.64
N LEU A 30 0.69 10.74 1.56
CA LEU A 30 0.53 9.31 1.88
C LEU A 30 1.37 8.42 0.95
N HIS A 31 1.45 8.73 -0.34
CA HIS A 31 2.32 8.03 -1.27
C HIS A 31 3.80 8.19 -0.88
N ALA A 32 4.27 9.40 -0.59
CA ALA A 32 5.65 9.65 -0.19
C ALA A 32 6.02 8.95 1.15
N ILE A 33 5.10 8.96 2.12
CA ILE A 33 5.26 8.21 3.39
C ILE A 33 5.39 6.71 3.10
N GLN A 34 4.51 6.15 2.29
CA GLN A 34 4.54 4.73 1.94
C GLN A 34 5.76 4.33 1.10
N GLU A 35 6.23 5.19 0.20
CA GLU A 35 7.46 4.95 -0.57
C GLU A 35 8.71 4.98 0.33
N THR A 36 8.71 5.89 1.32
CA THR A 36 9.84 6.05 2.25
C THR A 36 9.90 4.90 3.26
N PHE A 37 8.79 4.60 3.94
CA PHE A 37 8.77 3.64 5.05
C PHE A 37 8.23 2.27 4.66
N GLY A 38 7.68 2.10 3.44
CA GLY A 38 7.08 0.87 2.94
C GLY A 38 5.60 0.67 3.27
N PHE A 39 5.10 1.43 4.23
CA PHE A 39 3.73 1.42 4.75
C PHE A 39 3.37 2.81 5.29
N VAL A 40 2.12 2.99 5.74
CA VAL A 40 1.62 4.21 6.38
C VAL A 40 1.49 3.94 7.89
N PRO A 41 2.43 4.45 8.72
CA PRO A 41 2.39 4.20 10.16
C PRO A 41 1.26 4.97 10.83
N GLU A 42 0.52 4.33 11.74
CA GLU A 42 -0.61 4.96 12.45
C GLU A 42 -0.30 6.34 13.06
N PRO A 43 0.88 6.60 13.66
CA PRO A 43 1.22 7.91 14.20
C PRO A 43 1.29 9.04 13.17
N VAL A 44 1.41 8.73 11.87
CA VAL A 44 1.47 9.77 10.82
C VAL A 44 0.11 10.39 10.54
N VAL A 45 -0.99 9.66 10.77
CA VAL A 45 -2.36 10.10 10.50
C VAL A 45 -2.68 11.42 11.22
N PRO A 46 -2.47 11.57 12.54
CA PRO A 46 -2.69 12.86 13.22
C PRO A 46 -1.73 13.97 12.75
N MET A 47 -0.50 13.64 12.34
CA MET A 47 0.46 14.65 11.85
C MET A 47 0.01 15.27 10.53
N ILE A 48 -0.49 14.43 9.59
CA ILE A 48 -1.02 14.91 8.32
C ILE A 48 -2.30 15.71 8.56
N ALA A 49 -3.18 15.23 9.43
CA ALA A 49 -4.42 15.91 9.77
C ALA A 49 -4.17 17.34 10.30
N GLU A 50 -3.23 17.48 11.25
CA GLU A 50 -2.83 18.78 11.78
C GLU A 50 -2.21 19.67 10.70
N SER A 51 -1.27 19.16 9.91
CA SER A 51 -0.59 19.95 8.88
C SER A 51 -1.51 20.44 7.76
N LEU A 52 -2.58 19.70 7.45
CA LEU A 52 -3.53 20.03 6.40
C LEU A 52 -4.82 20.67 6.92
N ASN A 53 -4.91 20.93 8.23
CA ASN A 53 -6.11 21.45 8.88
C ASN A 53 -7.37 20.60 8.61
N LEU A 54 -7.21 19.28 8.73
CA LEU A 54 -8.26 18.26 8.60
C LEU A 54 -8.50 17.59 9.97
N SER A 55 -9.67 16.98 10.15
CA SER A 55 -9.90 16.13 11.31
C SER A 55 -9.16 14.79 11.18
N ARG A 56 -8.82 14.20 12.33
CA ARG A 56 -8.29 12.82 12.38
C ARG A 56 -9.23 11.81 11.73
N ALA A 57 -10.55 12.03 11.83
CA ALA A 57 -11.55 11.15 11.26
C ALA A 57 -11.54 11.18 9.72
N GLU A 58 -11.38 12.36 9.12
CA GLU A 58 -11.25 12.51 7.67
C GLU A 58 -9.98 11.82 7.17
N MET A 59 -8.82 12.09 7.78
CA MET A 59 -7.56 11.46 7.36
C MET A 59 -7.56 9.94 7.58
N HIS A 60 -8.10 9.46 8.70
CA HIS A 60 -8.29 8.02 8.90
C HIS A 60 -9.20 7.44 7.83
N GLY A 61 -10.32 8.10 7.51
CA GLY A 61 -11.21 7.71 6.42
C GLY A 61 -10.47 7.52 5.10
N VAL A 62 -9.64 8.49 4.70
CA VAL A 62 -8.79 8.41 3.50
C VAL A 62 -7.87 7.20 3.52
N VAL A 63 -7.09 7.02 4.58
CA VAL A 63 -6.12 5.90 4.70
C VAL A 63 -6.83 4.55 4.65
N THR A 64 -8.02 4.43 5.24
CA THR A 64 -8.79 3.18 5.24
C THR A 64 -9.58 2.92 3.96
N PHE A 65 -9.87 3.97 3.17
CA PHE A 65 -10.65 3.86 1.96
C PHE A 65 -9.82 3.30 0.80
N TYR A 66 -8.58 3.77 0.64
CA TYR A 66 -7.70 3.31 -0.43
C TYR A 66 -6.91 2.07 0.00
N HIS A 67 -7.25 0.93 -0.60
CA HIS A 67 -6.58 -0.36 -0.37
C HIS A 67 -5.06 -0.34 -0.64
N ASP A 68 -4.56 0.60 -1.47
CA ASP A 68 -3.14 0.73 -1.78
C ASP A 68 -2.28 1.21 -0.60
N PHE A 69 -2.88 1.80 0.45
CA PHE A 69 -2.16 2.23 1.64
C PHE A 69 -2.05 1.09 2.66
N ARG A 70 -0.84 0.54 2.78
CA ARG A 70 -0.51 -0.57 3.68
C ARG A 70 -0.32 -0.09 5.11
N ARG A 71 -0.73 -0.91 6.07
CA ARG A 71 -0.54 -0.66 7.51
C ARG A 71 0.69 -1.35 8.08
N GLU A 72 1.29 -2.25 7.31
CA GLU A 72 2.46 -3.03 7.67
C GLU A 72 3.38 -3.17 6.46
N LEU A 73 4.63 -3.55 6.73
CA LEU A 73 5.64 -3.73 5.69
C LEU A 73 5.26 -4.91 4.78
N PRO A 74 5.26 -4.72 3.46
CA PRO A 74 5.16 -5.85 2.55
C PRO A 74 6.46 -6.66 2.56
N GLY A 75 6.37 -7.87 2.02
CA GLY A 75 7.54 -8.66 1.65
C GLY A 75 8.38 -7.95 0.58
N ARG A 76 9.59 -8.45 0.40
CA ARG A 76 10.57 -7.88 -0.56
C ARG A 76 10.00 -7.70 -1.99
N HIS A 77 9.10 -8.59 -2.39
CA HIS A 77 8.39 -8.52 -3.66
C HIS A 77 6.88 -8.55 -3.42
N ILE A 78 6.15 -7.65 -4.06
CA ILE A 78 4.68 -7.67 -4.07
C ILE A 78 4.26 -8.25 -5.42
N ILE A 79 3.51 -9.35 -5.38
CA ILE A 79 2.90 -9.96 -6.57
C ILE A 79 1.42 -9.60 -6.53
N LYS A 80 1.00 -8.69 -7.42
CA LYS A 80 -0.41 -8.34 -7.60
C LYS A 80 -1.03 -9.24 -8.67
N LEU A 81 -2.04 -10.01 -8.29
CA LEU A 81 -2.75 -10.93 -9.21
C LEU A 81 -4.16 -10.42 -9.48
N CYS A 82 -4.47 -10.17 -10.75
CA CYS A 82 -5.77 -9.65 -11.16
C CYS A 82 -6.87 -10.70 -10.95
N ALA A 83 -7.84 -10.36 -10.10
CA ALA A 83 -9.01 -11.16 -9.78
C ALA A 83 -10.30 -10.61 -10.44
N ALA A 84 -10.18 -9.76 -11.47
CA ALA A 84 -11.34 -9.28 -12.24
C ALA A 84 -11.85 -10.33 -13.25
N GLU A 85 -13.10 -10.19 -13.66
CA GLU A 85 -13.89 -11.17 -14.41
C GLU A 85 -13.26 -11.55 -15.77
N ALA A 86 -12.63 -10.59 -16.44
CA ALA A 86 -11.92 -10.84 -17.69
C ALA A 86 -10.73 -11.79 -17.48
N CYS A 87 -9.95 -11.60 -16.41
CA CYS A 87 -8.83 -12.48 -16.08
C CYS A 87 -9.32 -13.85 -15.60
N GLN A 88 -10.42 -13.89 -14.82
CA GLN A 88 -11.03 -15.15 -14.39
C GLN A 88 -11.50 -15.99 -15.59
N SER A 89 -12.09 -15.34 -16.59
CA SER A 89 -12.50 -15.98 -17.85
C SER A 89 -11.32 -16.60 -18.61
N MET A 90 -10.10 -16.09 -18.39
CA MET A 90 -8.84 -16.61 -18.93
C MET A 90 -8.12 -17.57 -17.97
N GLY A 91 -8.74 -17.93 -16.84
CA GLY A 91 -8.23 -18.90 -15.88
C GLY A 91 -7.32 -18.34 -14.79
N SER A 92 -7.45 -17.06 -14.42
CA SER A 92 -6.65 -16.46 -13.34
C SER A 92 -6.81 -17.15 -11.99
N ASP A 93 -7.93 -17.81 -11.73
CA ASP A 93 -8.15 -18.55 -10.47
C ASP A 93 -7.16 -19.71 -10.32
N LYS A 94 -6.92 -20.46 -11.41
CA LYS A 94 -5.90 -21.52 -11.44
C LYS A 94 -4.50 -20.96 -11.26
N LEU A 95 -4.24 -19.77 -11.78
CA LEU A 95 -2.96 -19.08 -11.57
C LEU A 95 -2.80 -18.65 -10.11
N ALA A 96 -3.87 -18.19 -9.46
CA ALA A 96 -3.88 -17.82 -8.05
C ALA A 96 -3.64 -19.04 -7.13
N GLU A 97 -4.31 -20.17 -7.39
CA GLU A 97 -4.06 -21.44 -6.70
C GLU A 97 -2.60 -21.87 -6.85
N TYR A 98 -2.10 -21.91 -8.09
CA TYR A 98 -0.70 -22.25 -8.38
C TYR A 98 0.29 -21.31 -7.68
N ALA A 99 0.02 -20.01 -7.66
CA ALA A 99 0.88 -19.03 -6.99
C ALA A 99 0.92 -19.29 -5.47
N GLN A 100 -0.23 -19.48 -4.82
CA GLN A 100 -0.30 -19.76 -3.38
C GLN A 100 0.46 -21.04 -3.02
N GLU A 101 0.28 -22.13 -3.78
CA GLU A 101 0.99 -23.40 -3.54
C GLU A 101 2.51 -23.25 -3.69
N ARG A 102 2.96 -22.54 -4.73
CA ARG A 102 4.40 -22.42 -5.03
C ARG A 102 5.13 -21.46 -4.11
N LEU A 103 4.43 -20.44 -3.62
CA LEU A 103 4.99 -19.42 -2.74
C LEU A 103 4.78 -19.75 -1.25
N GLY A 104 3.85 -20.66 -0.93
CA GLY A 104 3.52 -21.01 0.45
C GLY A 104 2.91 -19.84 1.23
N VAL A 105 2.14 -18.99 0.55
CA VAL A 105 1.50 -17.79 1.11
C VAL A 105 0.06 -17.72 0.62
N ALA A 106 -0.88 -17.35 1.50
CA ALA A 106 -2.25 -17.15 1.10
C ALA A 106 -2.43 -15.81 0.36
N MET A 107 -3.52 -15.70 -0.40
CA MET A 107 -3.91 -14.45 -1.03
C MET A 107 -4.20 -13.38 0.03
N GLY A 108 -3.55 -12.22 -0.08
CA GLY A 108 -3.61 -11.11 0.87
C GLY A 108 -2.54 -11.15 1.97
N GLU A 109 -1.67 -12.15 1.99
CA GLU A 109 -0.67 -12.33 3.05
C GLU A 109 0.77 -12.15 2.54
N THR A 110 1.68 -12.05 3.50
CA THR A 110 3.14 -12.05 3.28
C THR A 110 3.73 -13.37 3.76
N SER A 111 4.63 -13.96 2.95
CA SER A 111 5.30 -15.21 3.27
C SER A 111 6.07 -15.11 4.60
N PRO A 112 6.17 -16.20 5.39
CA PRO A 112 6.83 -16.16 6.71
C PRO A 112 8.30 -15.72 6.68
N ASP A 113 8.97 -15.88 5.54
CA ASP A 113 10.35 -15.45 5.32
C ASP A 113 10.48 -13.99 4.85
N GLY A 114 9.36 -13.25 4.76
CA GLY A 114 9.29 -11.85 4.37
C GLY A 114 9.67 -11.57 2.91
N ARG A 115 9.73 -12.60 2.06
CA ARG A 115 10.18 -12.42 0.67
C ARG A 115 9.08 -11.97 -0.27
N VAL A 116 7.85 -12.44 -0.09
CA VAL A 116 6.77 -12.20 -1.05
C VAL A 116 5.47 -11.85 -0.32
N THR A 117 4.82 -10.77 -0.74
CA THR A 117 3.40 -10.52 -0.48
C THR A 117 2.63 -10.88 -1.73
N LEU A 118 1.57 -11.68 -1.59
CA LEU A 118 0.67 -12.03 -2.68
C LEU A 118 -0.63 -11.24 -2.50
N GLU A 119 -0.88 -10.26 -3.36
CA GLU A 119 -2.04 -9.37 -3.25
C GLU A 119 -3.07 -9.64 -4.35
N PRO A 120 -4.36 -9.80 -4.02
CA PRO A 120 -5.42 -9.75 -5.02
C PRO A 120 -5.61 -8.29 -5.43
N ILE A 121 -5.67 -8.04 -6.73
CA ILE A 121 -6.03 -6.74 -7.28
C ILE A 121 -7.23 -6.90 -8.20
N TYR A 122 -8.09 -5.89 -8.27
CA TYR A 122 -9.10 -5.84 -9.32
C TYR A 122 -8.49 -5.27 -10.60
N CYS A 123 -9.32 -5.14 -11.64
CA CYS A 123 -8.89 -4.89 -13.03
C CYS A 123 -7.71 -3.91 -13.13
N LEU A 124 -6.59 -4.39 -13.68
CA LEU A 124 -5.40 -3.57 -13.97
C LEU A 124 -5.49 -2.83 -15.31
N GLY A 125 -6.57 -3.03 -16.09
CA GLY A 125 -6.70 -2.47 -17.43
C GLY A 125 -5.75 -3.08 -18.47
N LEU A 126 -5.24 -4.29 -18.23
CA LEU A 126 -4.25 -4.99 -19.06
C LEU A 126 -4.80 -6.31 -19.62
N CYS A 127 -6.06 -6.32 -20.05
CA CYS A 127 -6.76 -7.56 -20.43
C CYS A 127 -6.45 -8.06 -21.86
N ALA A 128 -5.78 -7.26 -22.69
CA ALA A 128 -5.57 -7.54 -24.12
C ALA A 128 -4.36 -8.44 -24.37
#